data_AF-A0A931W2W3-F1
#
_entry.id   AF-A0A931W2W3-F1
#
_cell.length_a   1.000
_cell.length_b   1.000
_cell.length_c   1.000
_cell.angle_alpha   90.00
_cell.angle_beta   90.00
_cell.angle_gamma   90.00
#
_symmetry.space_group_name_H-M   'P 1'
#
loop_
_entity.id
_entity.type
_entity.pdbx_description
1 polymer ?
#
loop_
_entity_poly.entity_id
_entity_poly.type
_entity_poly.pdbx_seq_one_letter_code
_entity_poly.pdbx_strand_id
1 'polypeptide(L)'
;MMSNAHSRHYLIIWVWLLALVVVSVAAVAVLPKFQALLLIFAVAIVKAWLVARNYMHLKNERVIIYVIVLIPLTFVIILLFALFPDFVYRG
;
A
#
# COMPACT_ATOMS: atom_id res chain seq x y z
N MET A 1 16.33 13.91 -26.66
CA MET A 1 16.85 14.15 -25.28
C MET A 1 15.68 13.96 -24.32
N MET A 2 15.55 12.78 -23.70
CA MET A 2 14.43 12.48 -22.79
C MET A 2 14.55 13.35 -21.54
N SER A 3 13.51 14.12 -21.21
CA SER A 3 13.51 15.02 -20.08
C SER A 3 13.67 14.23 -18.76
N ASN A 4 14.87 14.28 -18.18
CA ASN A 4 15.28 13.61 -16.93
C ASN A 4 14.39 13.90 -15.70
N ALA A 5 13.43 14.82 -15.80
CA ALA A 5 12.52 15.19 -14.73
C ALA A 5 11.44 14.11 -14.44
N HIS A 6 10.85 13.51 -15.49
CA HIS A 6 9.74 12.55 -15.31
C HIS A 6 10.24 11.23 -14.69
N SER A 7 11.39 10.74 -15.15
CA SER A 7 12.01 9.51 -14.63
C SER A 7 12.46 9.67 -13.16
N ARG A 8 12.99 10.85 -12.78
CA ARG A 8 13.38 11.12 -11.39
C ARG A 8 12.19 11.06 -10.43
N HIS A 9 11.03 11.62 -10.81
CA HIS A 9 9.85 11.61 -9.96
C HIS A 9 9.42 10.16 -9.65
N TYR A 10 9.34 9.32 -10.68
CA TYR A 10 9.01 7.90 -10.55
C TYR A 10 10.00 7.13 -9.65
N LEU A 11 11.31 7.40 -9.80
CA LEU A 11 12.34 6.80 -8.95
C LEU A 11 12.22 7.23 -7.48
N ILE A 12 11.90 8.50 -7.20
CA ILE A 12 11.69 9.00 -5.84
C ILE A 12 10.53 8.26 -5.16
N ILE A 13 9.42 8.09 -5.87
CA ILE A 13 8.25 7.38 -5.36
C ILE A 13 8.56 5.90 -5.14
N TRP A 14 9.32 5.28 -6.05
CA TRP A 14 9.76 3.90 -5.89
C TRP A 14 10.62 3.71 -4.63
N VAL A 15 11.57 4.62 -4.36
CA VAL A 15 12.37 4.59 -3.13
C VAL A 15 11.48 4.75 -1.89
N TRP A 16 10.48 5.63 -1.93
CA TRP A 16 9.51 5.78 -0.85
C TRP A 16 8.72 4.48 -0.59
N LEU A 17 8.26 3.80 -1.64
CA LEU A 17 7.56 2.52 -1.50
C LEU A 17 8.47 1.45 -0.88
N LEU A 18 9.75 1.44 -1.26
CA LEU A 18 10.74 0.51 -0.72
C LEU A 18 11.01 0.79 0.77
N ALA A 19 11.16 2.07 1.15
CA ALA A 19 11.30 2.48 2.55
C ALA A 19 10.08 2.05 3.38
N LEU A 20 8.86 2.24 2.86
CA LEU A 20 7.63 1.80 3.53
C LEU A 20 7.58 0.28 3.73
N VAL A 21 8.11 -0.52 2.79
CA VAL A 21 8.25 -1.97 2.97
C VAL A 21 9.19 -2.29 4.13
N VAL A 22 10.38 -1.69 4.16
CA VAL A 22 11.36 -1.90 5.23
C VAL A 22 10.77 -1.55 6.60
N VAL A 23 10.07 -0.41 6.70
CA VAL A 23 9.37 0.01 7.92
C VAL A 23 8.33 -1.02 8.35
N SER A 24 7.52 -1.53 7.42
CA SER A 24 6.48 -2.54 7.76
C SER A 24 7.08 -3.86 8.28
N VAL A 25 8.20 -4.31 7.72
CA VAL A 25 8.88 -5.54 8.14
C VAL A 25 9.56 -5.34 9.49
N ALA A 26 10.26 -4.21 9.67
CA ALA A 26 10.90 -3.87 10.94
C ALA A 26 9.88 -3.73 12.08
N ALA A 27 8.70 -3.19 11.80
CA ALA A 27 7.64 -3.04 12.78
C ALA A 27 7.15 -4.36 13.36
N VAL A 28 7.06 -5.43 12.55
CA VAL A 28 6.71 -6.77 13.02
C VAL A 28 7.78 -7.33 13.97
N ALA A 29 9.04 -7.00 13.75
CA ALA A 29 10.15 -7.49 14.56
C ALA A 29 10.29 -6.76 15.91
N VAL A 30 9.86 -5.50 16.00
CA VAL A 30 10.12 -4.63 17.16
C VAL A 30 8.87 -4.35 17.99
N LEU A 31 7.69 -4.32 17.38
CA LEU A 31 6.45 -3.92 18.07
C LEU A 31 5.60 -5.11 18.53
N PRO A 32 4.85 -4.95 19.64
CA PRO A 32 3.81 -5.90 20.04
C PRO A 32 2.78 -6.13 18.93
N LYS A 33 2.24 -7.35 18.84
CA LYS A 33 1.35 -7.81 17.75
C LYS A 33 0.29 -6.79 17.33
N PHE A 34 -0.42 -6.20 18.29
CA PHE A 34 -1.49 -5.23 18.01
C PHE A 34 -0.98 -3.90 17.43
N GLN A 35 0.13 -3.38 17.96
CA GLN A 35 0.74 -2.14 17.48
C GLN A 35 1.38 -2.34 16.09
N ALA A 36 2.04 -3.48 15.88
CA ALA A 36 2.57 -3.88 14.57
C ALA A 36 1.44 -3.96 13.53
N LEU A 37 0.30 -4.56 13.88
CA LEU A 37 -0.86 -4.68 13.00
C LEU A 37 -1.38 -3.32 12.55
N LEU A 38 -1.61 -2.40 13.50
CA LEU A 38 -2.07 -1.04 13.19
C LEU A 38 -1.08 -0.31 12.26
N LEU A 39 0.22 -0.44 12.52
CA LEU A 39 1.24 0.18 11.68
C LEU A 39 1.26 -0.41 10.26
N ILE A 40 1.18 -1.74 10.13
CA ILE A 40 1.16 -2.42 8.82
C ILE A 40 -0.04 -1.95 7.99
N PHE A 41 -1.22 -1.83 8.60
CA PHE A 41 -2.40 -1.31 7.91
C PHE A 41 -2.24 0.15 7.50
N ALA A 42 -1.72 1.01 8.40
CA ALA A 42 -1.44 2.41 8.07
C ALA A 42 -0.45 2.53 6.90
N VAL A 43 0.64 1.76 6.93
CA VAL A 43 1.64 1.72 5.85
C VAL A 43 1.02 1.21 4.55
N ALA A 44 0.16 0.20 4.59
CA ALA A 44 -0.54 -0.31 3.41
C ALA A 44 -1.42 0.77 2.74
N ILE A 45 -2.16 1.55 3.53
CA ILE A 45 -2.99 2.67 3.02
C ILE A 45 -2.10 3.72 2.34
N VAL A 46 -1.01 4.13 2.99
CA VAL A 46 -0.09 5.14 2.43
C VAL A 46 0.52 4.65 1.11
N LYS A 47 0.96 3.39 1.04
CA LYS A 47 1.49 2.80 -0.20
C LYS A 47 0.44 2.80 -1.31
N ALA A 48 -0.79 2.38 -1.01
CA ALA A 48 -1.89 2.36 -1.98
C ALA A 48 -2.18 3.77 -2.51
N TRP A 49 -2.20 4.78 -1.64
CA TRP A 49 -2.38 6.17 -2.04
C TRP A 49 -1.24 6.68 -2.94
N LEU A 50 0.01 6.36 -2.58
CA LEU A 50 1.19 6.72 -3.35
C LEU A 50 1.16 6.10 -4.75
N VAL A 51 0.73 4.84 -4.86
CA VAL A 51 0.55 4.12 -6.13
C VAL A 51 -0.57 4.75 -6.95
N ALA A 52 -1.73 4.98 -6.34
CA ALA A 52 -2.89 5.57 -7.02
C ALA A 52 -2.60 6.96 -7.59
N ARG A 53 -1.92 7.80 -6.81
CA ARG A 53 -1.61 9.19 -7.23
C ARG A 53 -0.54 9.26 -8.32
N ASN A 54 0.49 8.40 -8.24
CA ASN A 54 1.68 8.59 -9.07
C ASN A 54 1.87 7.57 -10.18
N TYR A 55 1.36 6.34 -10.04
CA TYR A 55 1.51 5.29 -11.07
C TYR A 55 0.22 5.10 -11.87
N MET A 56 -0.93 5.29 -11.23
CA MET A 56 -2.22 5.00 -11.86
C MET A 56 -2.80 6.16 -12.68
N HIS A 57 -2.05 7.24 -12.92
CA HIS A 57 -2.39 8.35 -13.82
C HIS A 57 -3.91 8.66 -13.93
N LEU A 58 -4.65 8.65 -12.80
CA LEU A 58 -6.13 8.78 -12.78
C LEU A 58 -6.61 10.13 -13.33
N LYS A 59 -5.68 11.06 -13.54
CA LYS A 59 -5.95 12.40 -14.03
C LYS A 59 -6.40 12.44 -15.50
N ASN A 60 -6.22 11.39 -16.31
CA ASN A 60 -6.46 11.51 -17.75
C ASN A 60 -7.26 10.41 -18.46
N GLU A 61 -7.60 9.25 -17.89
CA GLU A 61 -8.45 8.27 -18.61
C GLU A 61 -9.32 7.35 -17.75
N ARG A 62 -10.48 7.03 -18.36
CA ARG A 62 -11.42 5.90 -18.20
C ARG A 62 -11.78 5.41 -16.79
N VAL A 63 -13.10 5.41 -16.54
CA VAL A 63 -13.83 4.77 -15.42
C VAL A 63 -13.33 3.35 -15.10
N ILE A 64 -12.83 2.61 -16.09
CA ILE A 64 -12.23 1.27 -15.94
C ILE A 64 -11.10 1.23 -14.90
N ILE A 65 -10.28 2.28 -14.77
CA ILE A 65 -9.19 2.31 -13.78
C ILE A 65 -9.75 2.29 -12.35
N TYR A 66 -10.87 2.97 -12.10
CA TYR A 66 -11.54 2.92 -10.80
C TYR A 66 -12.09 1.52 -10.48
N VAL A 67 -12.60 0.80 -11.47
CA VAL A 67 -13.07 -0.59 -11.31
C VAL A 67 -11.90 -1.51 -10.95
N ILE A 68 -10.74 -1.35 -11.61
CA ILE A 68 -9.54 -2.14 -11.33
C ILE A 68 -9.00 -1.86 -9.91
N VAL A 69 -9.13 -0.63 -9.40
CA VAL A 69 -8.75 -0.28 -8.02
C VAL A 69 -9.75 -0.83 -7.00
N LEU A 70 -11.02 -0.98 -7.37
CA LEU A 70 -12.04 -1.56 -6.50
C LEU A 70 -11.75 -3.02 -6.16
N ILE A 71 -11.22 -3.79 -7.12
CA ILE A 71 -10.89 -5.22 -6.95
C ILE A 71 -9.93 -5.47 -5.76
N PRO A 72 -8.72 -4.89 -5.71
CA PRO A 72 -7.81 -5.08 -4.59
C PRO A 72 -8.38 -4.48 -3.30
N LEU A 73 -9.19 -3.42 -3.36
CA LEU A 73 -9.84 -2.87 -2.16
C LEU A 73 -10.85 -3.84 -1.56
N THR A 74 -11.69 -4.47 -2.38
CA THR A 74 -12.60 -5.53 -1.94
C THR A 74 -11.82 -6.71 -1.37
N PHE A 75 -10.71 -7.09 -2.00
CA PHE A 75 -9.84 -8.15 -1.48
C PHE A 75 -9.26 -7.81 -0.10
N VAL A 76 -8.81 -6.57 0.12
CA VAL A 76 -8.33 -6.10 1.43
C VAL A 76 -9.44 -6.18 2.48
N ILE A 77 -10.68 -5.80 2.15
CA ILE A 77 -11.82 -5.90 3.06
C ILE A 77 -12.10 -7.36 3.42
N ILE A 78 -12.15 -8.25 2.42
CA ILE A 78 -12.35 -9.69 2.64
C ILE A 78 -11.23 -10.26 3.53
N LEU A 79 -9.97 -9.93 3.24
CA LEU A 79 -8.84 -10.36 4.05
C LEU A 79 -8.89 -9.81 5.48
N LEU A 80 -9.35 -8.58 5.68
CA LEU A 80 -9.55 -8.02 7.02
C LEU A 80 -10.51 -8.88 7.83
N PHE A 81 -11.66 -9.25 7.27
CA PHE A 81 -12.63 -10.10 7.96
C PHE A 81 -12.18 -11.56 8.09
N ALA A 82 -11.50 -12.10 7.09
CA ALA A 82 -11.02 -13.48 7.08
C ALA A 82 -9.85 -13.69 8.05
N LEU A 83 -8.97 -12.69 8.20
CA LEU A 83 -7.77 -12.79 9.04
C LEU A 83 -8.03 -12.31 10.49
N PHE A 84 -9.09 -11.54 10.71
CA PHE A 84 -9.54 -11.16 12.06
C PHE A 84 -9.67 -12.35 13.03
N PRO A 85 -10.36 -13.46 12.69
CA PRO A 85 -10.43 -14.63 13.55
C PRO A 85 -9.07 -15.29 13.76
N ASP A 86 -8.20 -15.36 12.75
CA ASP A 86 -6.86 -15.94 12.91
C ASP A 86 -6.00 -15.16 13.92
N PHE A 87 -6.10 -13.83 13.95
CA PHE A 87 -5.40 -13.00 14.94
C PHE A 87 -5.99 -13.10 16.35
N VAL A 88 -7.30 -13.30 16.48
CA VAL A 88 -7.99 -13.38 17.78
C VAL A 88 -7.89 -14.78 18.39
N TYR A 89 -8.03 -15.84 17.59
CA TYR A 89 -8.07 -17.22 18.06
C TYR A 89 -6.69 -17.87 18.23
N ARG A 90 -5.64 -17.37 17.55
CA ARG A 90 -4.25 -17.84 17.71
C ARG A 90 -3.35 -16.83 18.45
N GLY A 91 -3.95 -15.93 19.21
CA GLY A 91 -3.29 -14.90 20.04
C GLY A 91 -2.44 -15.46 21.15
#